data_AF-A0A521FMI7-F1
#
_entry.id   AF-A0A521FMI7-F1
#
_cell.length_a   1.000
_cell.length_b   1.000
_cell.length_c   1.000
_cell.angle_alpha   90.00
_cell.angle_beta   90.00
_cell.angle_gamma   90.00
#
_symmetry.space_group_name_H-M   'P 1'
#
loop_
_entity.id
_entity.type
_entity.pdbx_description
1 polymer ?
#
loop_
_entity_poly.entity_id
_entity_poly.type
_entity_poly.pdbx_seq_one_letter_code
_entity_poly.pdbx_strand_id
1 'polypeptide(L)'
;MQVYTSSKTPKSIVLILCSLGLLGLGYLLTMLLLHHTGSGHRAVDKWFAASFILLFILFIIYIALESCIATLNVGDDSIRFAGAIKRWELKFSDIKGYRHKDKYLLIEPLSKDGKRIGLRLSQPGTIQLIDLLKSRFDDLDLREREEEHKNILDDLRYGKTIAERAEKLEDATGASKLINAIGVMILLLSFILKIEKYTVAVAISAPIVFIIILRIYKGLIRIGTSKSSPYPSIPFGLAAVIICLIIKCFRYSIMDYHHVWQPALLVAIVLVVILMVANKSFSRISESRIMGIVLIMICSFLYGFCTVVCLNCVYDTSNSRYYQARVLDKWVSNGRTKAYHFKISQWREGGDTENIQVSRQMFDRINIEDPMNVYLYEGRLKIPWYVITDQ
;
A
#
# COMPACT_ATOMS: atom_id res chain seq x y z
N MET A 1 -37.04 7.81 -20.95
CA MET A 1 -36.58 7.84 -19.53
C MET A 1 -36.67 6.47 -18.87
N GLN A 2 -35.53 5.82 -18.60
CA GLN A 2 -35.47 4.57 -17.85
C GLN A 2 -35.03 4.86 -16.41
N VAL A 3 -35.79 4.37 -15.44
CA VAL A 3 -35.52 4.55 -14.01
C VAL A 3 -34.94 3.25 -13.45
N TYR A 4 -33.67 3.28 -13.08
CA TYR A 4 -33.04 2.13 -12.42
C TYR A 4 -33.09 2.33 -10.91
N THR A 5 -33.88 1.49 -10.27
CA THR A 5 -33.91 1.39 -8.81
C THR A 5 -33.19 0.11 -8.37
N SER A 6 -32.66 0.11 -7.15
CA SER A 6 -32.20 -1.14 -6.55
C SER A 6 -33.32 -2.18 -6.56
N SER A 7 -32.99 -3.38 -7.02
CA SER A 7 -33.91 -4.51 -6.96
C SER A 7 -34.40 -4.72 -5.52
N LYS A 8 -35.63 -5.23 -5.38
CA LYS A 8 -36.29 -5.34 -4.08
C LYS A 8 -35.50 -6.22 -3.10
N THR A 9 -34.83 -7.26 -3.59
CA THR A 9 -34.09 -8.24 -2.79
C THR A 9 -32.88 -7.66 -2.02
N PRO A 10 -31.91 -6.96 -2.63
CA PRO A 10 -30.82 -6.33 -1.90
C PRO A 10 -31.30 -5.19 -0.98
N LYS A 11 -32.37 -4.46 -1.32
CA LYS A 11 -32.97 -3.48 -0.40
C LYS A 11 -33.45 -4.15 0.88
N SER A 12 -34.19 -5.25 0.76
CA SER A 12 -34.68 -6.00 1.92
C SER A 12 -33.53 -6.55 2.78
N ILE A 13 -32.47 -7.08 2.17
CA ILE A 13 -31.30 -7.59 2.91
C ILE A 13 -30.58 -6.46 3.67
N VAL A 14 -30.33 -5.32 3.00
CA VAL A 14 -29.70 -4.16 3.66
C VAL A 14 -30.56 -3.66 4.81
N LEU A 15 -31.87 -3.57 4.62
CA LEU A 15 -32.81 -3.16 5.68
C LEU A 15 -32.81 -4.14 6.84
N ILE A 16 -32.82 -5.45 6.60
CA ILE A 16 -32.74 -6.48 7.65
C ILE A 16 -31.43 -6.34 8.43
N LEU A 17 -30.30 -6.21 7.73
CA LEU A 17 -28.99 -6.02 8.38
C LEU A 17 -28.90 -4.72 9.17
N CYS A 18 -29.47 -3.62 8.65
CA CYS A 18 -29.53 -2.35 9.37
C CYS A 18 -30.40 -2.47 10.63
N SER A 19 -31.56 -3.11 10.55
CA SER A 19 -32.44 -3.35 11.71
C SER A 19 -31.77 -4.19 12.78
N LEU A 20 -31.08 -5.27 12.40
CA LEU A 20 -30.31 -6.10 13.35
C LEU A 20 -29.15 -5.31 13.98
N GLY A 21 -28.44 -4.51 13.19
CA GLY A 21 -27.36 -3.64 13.70
C GLY A 21 -27.87 -2.59 14.69
N LEU A 22 -29.03 -1.97 14.41
CA LEU A 22 -29.68 -1.00 15.30
C LEU A 22 -30.12 -1.65 16.61
N LEU A 23 -30.68 -2.86 16.57
CA LEU A 23 -31.07 -3.59 17.79
C LEU A 23 -29.84 -3.93 18.65
N GLY A 24 -28.75 -4.39 18.03
CA GLY A 24 -27.51 -4.71 18.75
C GLY A 24 -26.84 -3.48 19.38
N LEU A 25 -26.73 -2.38 18.62
CA LEU A 25 -26.15 -1.14 19.13
C LEU A 25 -27.05 -0.46 20.18
N GLY A 26 -28.37 -0.53 20.01
CA GLY A 26 -29.34 -0.07 21.00
C GLY A 26 -29.21 -0.84 22.31
N TYR A 27 -29.07 -2.17 22.26
CA TYR A 27 -28.83 -3.00 23.44
C TYR A 27 -27.49 -2.69 24.13
N LEU A 28 -26.42 -2.46 23.36
CA LEU A 28 -25.13 -2.04 23.92
C LEU A 28 -25.22 -0.67 24.59
N LEU A 29 -25.96 0.27 24.00
CA LEU A 29 -26.20 1.59 24.59
C LEU A 29 -26.99 1.47 25.89
N THR A 30 -28.05 0.65 25.93
CA THR A 30 -28.83 0.45 27.16
C THR A 30 -28.01 -0.25 28.23
N MET A 31 -27.21 -1.26 27.89
CA MET A 31 -26.28 -1.89 28.83
C MET A 31 -25.25 -0.89 29.38
N LEU A 32 -24.68 -0.04 28.53
CA LEU A 32 -23.71 0.98 28.95
C LEU A 32 -24.34 2.04 29.89
N LEU A 33 -25.60 2.42 29.64
CA LEU A 33 -26.33 3.41 30.43
C LEU A 33 -26.89 2.83 31.74
N LEU A 34 -27.33 1.57 31.74
CA LEU A 34 -27.94 0.91 32.90
C LEU A 34 -26.92 0.24 33.83
N HIS A 35 -25.72 -0.11 33.34
CA HIS A 35 -24.71 -0.75 34.17
C HIS A 35 -24.04 0.27 35.12
N HIS A 36 -24.53 0.27 36.36
CA HIS A 36 -23.97 1.03 37.47
C HIS A 36 -22.69 0.34 37.97
N THR A 37 -21.53 0.81 37.49
CA THR A 37 -20.23 0.23 37.82
C THR A 37 -19.71 0.80 39.15
N GLY A 38 -19.66 -0.01 40.19
CA GLY A 38 -19.05 0.29 41.49
C GLY A 38 -17.52 0.36 41.49
N SER A 39 -16.88 0.67 40.36
CA SER A 39 -15.42 0.84 40.25
C SER A 39 -15.11 2.12 39.48
N GLY A 40 -14.19 2.93 39.99
CA GLY A 40 -13.91 4.32 39.63
C GLY A 40 -13.39 4.61 38.21
N HIS A 41 -14.00 4.02 37.17
CA HIS A 41 -13.83 4.47 35.80
C HIS A 41 -14.50 5.84 35.64
N ARG A 42 -13.77 6.79 35.04
CA ARG A 42 -14.21 8.18 34.93
C ARG A 42 -15.48 8.24 34.07
N ALA A 43 -16.50 8.98 34.51
CA ALA A 43 -17.76 9.17 33.79
C ALA A 43 -17.57 9.60 32.31
N VAL A 44 -16.45 10.27 32.02
CA VAL A 44 -16.01 10.69 30.68
C VAL A 44 -15.94 9.52 29.69
N ASP A 45 -15.47 8.34 30.12
CA ASP A 45 -15.28 7.19 29.23
C ASP A 45 -16.62 6.61 28.75
N LYS A 46 -17.66 6.66 29.60
CA LYS A 46 -19.02 6.22 29.25
C LYS A 46 -19.68 7.15 28.25
N TRP A 47 -19.56 8.46 28.44
CA TRP A 47 -20.12 9.46 27.51
C TRP A 47 -19.43 9.42 26.15
N PHE A 48 -18.12 9.17 26.13
CA PHE A 48 -17.37 8.98 24.89
C PHE A 48 -17.86 7.73 24.14
N ALA A 49 -17.99 6.59 24.82
CA ALA A 49 -18.51 5.36 24.22
C ALA A 49 -19.97 5.51 23.74
N ALA A 50 -20.83 6.16 24.52
CA ALA A 50 -22.22 6.44 24.13
C ALA A 50 -22.32 7.32 22.88
N SER A 51 -21.48 8.35 22.78
CA SER A 51 -21.41 9.24 21.61
C SER A 51 -20.99 8.49 20.35
N PHE A 52 -20.04 7.55 20.48
CA PHE A 52 -19.58 6.72 19.37
C PHE A 52 -20.66 5.74 18.90
N ILE A 53 -21.40 5.13 19.83
CA ILE A 53 -22.53 4.25 19.51
C ILE A 53 -23.64 5.04 18.78
N LEU A 54 -23.96 6.25 19.25
CA LEU A 54 -24.95 7.11 18.60
C LEU A 54 -24.53 7.49 17.18
N LEU A 55 -23.25 7.80 16.95
CA LEU A 55 -22.71 8.07 15.62
C LEU A 55 -22.89 6.87 14.67
N PHE A 56 -22.65 5.65 15.16
CA PHE A 56 -22.88 4.44 14.36
C PHE A 56 -24.36 4.20 14.06
N ILE A 57 -25.26 4.46 15.01
CA ILE A 57 -26.71 4.39 14.78
C ILE A 57 -27.11 5.34 13.66
N LEU A 58 -26.66 6.60 13.72
CA LEU A 58 -26.91 7.60 12.67
C LEU A 58 -26.34 7.16 11.32
N PHE A 59 -25.15 6.55 11.32
CA PHE A 59 -24.53 6.02 10.10
C PHE A 59 -25.32 4.86 9.48
N ILE A 60 -25.83 3.92 10.30
CA ILE A 60 -26.68 2.81 9.83
C ILE A 60 -27.99 3.35 9.25
N ILE A 61 -28.63 4.30 9.94
CA ILE A 61 -29.85 4.97 9.44
C ILE A 61 -29.56 5.65 8.10
N TYR A 62 -28.43 6.34 7.98
CA TYR A 62 -28.01 6.96 6.73
C TYR A 62 -27.85 5.94 5.59
N ILE A 63 -27.18 4.80 5.83
CA ILE A 63 -27.05 3.72 4.82
C ILE A 63 -28.42 3.18 4.39
N ALA A 64 -29.34 2.98 5.34
CA ALA A 64 -30.69 2.52 5.05
C ALA A 64 -31.47 3.53 4.21
N LEU A 65 -31.44 4.81 4.58
CA LEU A 65 -32.08 5.90 3.84
C LEU A 65 -31.51 6.04 2.42
N GLU A 66 -30.18 6.06 2.30
CA GLU A 66 -29.50 6.13 1.00
C GLU A 66 -29.89 4.93 0.13
N SER A 67 -29.98 3.72 0.68
CA SER A 67 -30.39 2.51 -0.06
C SER A 67 -31.85 2.54 -0.53
N CYS A 68 -32.73 3.20 0.22
CA CYS A 68 -34.13 3.36 -0.13
C CYS A 68 -34.35 4.42 -1.22
N ILE A 69 -33.65 5.57 -1.07
CA ILE A 69 -33.87 6.78 -1.86
C ILE A 69 -33.01 6.80 -3.14
N ALA A 70 -31.83 6.17 -3.13
CA ALA A 70 -30.91 6.20 -4.26
C ALA A 70 -31.57 5.66 -5.54
N THR A 71 -31.72 6.56 -6.50
CA THR A 71 -32.23 6.26 -7.83
C THR A 71 -31.29 6.81 -8.89
N LEU A 72 -31.05 5.99 -9.91
CA LEU A 72 -30.30 6.37 -11.09
C LEU A 72 -31.29 6.49 -12.24
N ASN A 73 -31.57 7.72 -12.64
CA ASN A 73 -32.49 8.03 -13.73
C ASN A 73 -31.68 8.35 -14.97
N VAL A 74 -31.89 7.56 -16.03
CA VAL A 74 -31.26 7.78 -17.32
C VAL A 74 -32.32 8.33 -18.27
N GLY A 75 -32.23 9.65 -18.51
CA GLY A 75 -33.05 10.38 -19.45
C GLY A 75 -32.53 10.25 -20.88
N ASP A 76 -33.18 10.97 -21.80
CA ASP A 76 -32.80 10.92 -23.21
C ASP A 76 -31.56 11.79 -23.51
N ASP A 77 -31.35 12.84 -22.69
CA ASP A 77 -30.30 13.84 -22.78
C ASP A 77 -29.34 13.90 -21.57
N SER A 78 -29.63 13.18 -20.49
CA SER A 78 -28.95 13.35 -19.20
C SER A 78 -29.00 12.11 -18.30
N ILE A 79 -28.00 11.99 -17.42
CA ILE A 79 -27.96 11.02 -16.33
C ILE A 79 -28.16 11.79 -15.03
N ARG A 80 -29.18 11.41 -14.26
CA ARG A 80 -29.48 12.02 -12.97
C ARG A 80 -29.34 10.98 -11.88
N PHE A 81 -28.59 11.32 -10.84
CA PHE A 81 -28.53 10.55 -9.61
C PHE A 81 -29.19 11.34 -8.50
N ALA A 82 -30.14 10.71 -7.83
CA ALA A 82 -30.79 11.26 -6.64
C ALA A 82 -30.61 10.28 -5.47
N GLY A 83 -29.67 10.60 -4.58
CA GLY A 83 -29.47 9.94 -3.29
C GLY A 83 -30.12 10.70 -2.13
N ALA A 84 -29.92 10.22 -0.90
CA ALA A 84 -30.46 10.90 0.28
C ALA A 84 -29.77 12.24 0.53
N ILE A 85 -28.47 12.33 0.27
CA ILE A 85 -27.67 13.56 0.44
C ILE A 85 -27.18 14.11 -0.89
N LYS A 86 -26.69 13.25 -1.78
CA LYS A 86 -26.06 13.69 -3.04
C LYS A 86 -27.08 13.67 -4.15
N ARG A 87 -27.25 14.81 -4.82
CA ARG A 87 -28.00 14.92 -6.07
C ARG A 87 -27.09 15.54 -7.12
N TRP A 88 -27.06 14.95 -8.31
CA TRP A 88 -26.32 15.51 -9.44
C TRP A 88 -26.98 15.09 -10.75
N GLU A 89 -26.76 15.91 -11.76
CA GLU A 89 -27.20 15.70 -13.12
C GLU A 89 -26.00 15.92 -14.04
N LEU A 90 -25.82 15.02 -14.99
CA LEU A 90 -24.78 15.09 -16.00
C LEU A 90 -25.45 14.97 -17.37
N LYS A 91 -25.41 16.05 -18.14
CA LYS A 91 -25.94 16.05 -19.51
C LYS A 91 -25.01 15.26 -20.41
N PHE A 92 -25.56 14.54 -21.38
CA PHE A 92 -24.80 13.80 -22.38
C PHE A 92 -23.89 14.69 -23.22
N SER A 93 -24.28 15.95 -23.46
CA SER A 93 -23.44 16.97 -24.10
C SER A 93 -22.14 17.25 -23.36
N ASP A 94 -22.14 17.03 -22.05
CA ASP A 94 -21.05 17.40 -21.15
C ASP A 94 -20.15 16.19 -20.84
N ILE A 95 -20.41 15.03 -21.47
CA ILE A 95 -19.63 13.81 -21.28
C ILE A 95 -18.57 13.71 -22.37
N LYS A 96 -17.30 13.61 -21.93
CA LYS A 96 -16.18 13.31 -22.82
C LYS A 96 -16.15 11.83 -23.21
N GLY A 97 -16.43 10.98 -22.24
CA GLY A 97 -16.38 9.53 -22.37
C GLY A 97 -16.40 8.86 -21.01
N TYR A 98 -16.10 7.57 -20.97
CA TYR A 98 -16.09 6.79 -19.73
C TYR A 98 -14.81 5.94 -19.61
N ARG A 99 -14.54 5.45 -18.40
CA ARG A 99 -13.41 4.60 -18.05
C ARG A 99 -13.84 3.46 -17.15
N HIS A 100 -13.19 2.32 -17.28
CA HIS A 100 -13.48 1.13 -16.49
C HIS A 100 -12.32 0.83 -15.53
N LYS A 101 -12.51 1.14 -14.24
CA LYS A 101 -11.50 0.90 -13.20
C LYS A 101 -11.95 -0.16 -12.20
N ASP A 102 -11.52 -1.40 -12.40
CA ASP A 102 -11.76 -2.56 -11.53
C ASP A 102 -13.24 -2.70 -11.05
N LYS A 103 -13.63 -1.99 -9.97
CA LYS A 103 -14.97 -2.01 -9.36
C LYS A 103 -15.81 -0.75 -9.64
N TYR A 104 -15.29 0.17 -10.45
CA TYR A 104 -15.89 1.47 -10.70
C TYR A 104 -15.98 1.78 -12.20
N LEU A 105 -17.10 2.36 -12.59
CA LEU A 105 -17.30 3.07 -13.84
C LEU A 105 -17.07 4.56 -13.56
N LEU A 106 -16.12 5.18 -14.27
CA LEU A 106 -15.85 6.60 -14.16
C LEU A 106 -16.32 7.31 -15.43
N ILE A 107 -17.23 8.27 -15.29
CA ILE A 107 -17.67 9.12 -16.39
C ILE A 107 -16.87 10.42 -16.32
N GLU A 108 -16.16 10.74 -17.40
CA GLU A 108 -15.34 11.94 -17.49
C GLU A 108 -16.11 13.07 -18.18
N PRO A 109 -16.16 14.26 -17.55
CA PRO A 109 -16.76 15.42 -18.18
C PRO A 109 -15.86 15.98 -19.29
N LEU A 110 -16.47 16.68 -20.23
CA LEU A 110 -15.81 17.37 -21.33
C LEU A 110 -15.02 18.59 -20.85
N SER A 111 -15.56 19.33 -19.87
CA SER A 111 -14.91 20.49 -19.27
C SER A 111 -13.91 20.07 -18.17
N LYS A 112 -12.79 20.78 -18.06
CA LYS A 112 -11.77 20.54 -17.01
C LYS A 112 -12.30 20.82 -15.60
N ASP A 113 -13.21 21.76 -15.46
CA ASP A 113 -13.87 22.10 -14.18
C ASP A 113 -15.05 21.18 -13.86
N GLY A 114 -15.41 20.31 -14.80
CA GLY A 114 -16.47 19.34 -14.63
C GLY A 114 -16.12 18.32 -13.54
N LYS A 115 -17.11 17.95 -12.72
CA LYS A 115 -16.93 16.95 -11.68
C LYS A 115 -16.96 15.54 -12.27
N ARG A 116 -15.85 14.80 -12.11
CA ARG A 116 -15.80 13.37 -12.44
C ARG A 116 -16.80 12.58 -11.60
N ILE A 117 -17.58 11.73 -12.26
CA ILE A 117 -18.59 10.90 -11.60
C ILE A 117 -18.10 9.46 -11.56
N GLY A 118 -18.06 8.88 -10.37
CA GLY A 118 -17.69 7.48 -10.17
C GLY A 118 -18.88 6.68 -9.64
N LEU A 119 -19.27 5.65 -10.39
CA LEU A 119 -20.32 4.70 -10.03
C LEU A 119 -19.68 3.35 -9.72
N ARG A 120 -20.18 2.65 -8.70
CA ARG A 120 -19.71 1.29 -8.41
C ARG A 120 -20.41 0.32 -9.34
N LEU A 121 -19.69 -0.64 -9.93
CA LEU A 121 -20.27 -1.65 -10.81
C LEU A 121 -21.37 -2.50 -10.14
N SER A 122 -21.31 -2.63 -8.81
CA SER A 122 -22.34 -3.31 -8.02
C SER A 122 -23.62 -2.50 -7.83
N GLN A 123 -23.66 -1.22 -8.25
CA GLN A 123 -24.86 -0.41 -8.12
C GLN A 123 -25.91 -0.84 -9.17
N PRO A 124 -27.18 -0.93 -8.78
CA PRO A 124 -28.28 -1.22 -9.69
C PRO A 124 -28.31 -0.23 -10.86
N GLY A 125 -28.58 -0.72 -12.08
CA GLY A 125 -28.61 0.11 -13.29
C GLY A 125 -27.25 0.37 -13.92
N THR A 126 -26.14 0.06 -13.24
CA THR A 126 -24.79 0.36 -13.77
C THR A 126 -24.46 -0.47 -15.01
N ILE A 127 -24.91 -1.72 -15.08
CA ILE A 127 -24.67 -2.59 -16.26
C ILE A 127 -25.36 -2.00 -17.49
N GLN A 128 -26.64 -1.64 -17.36
CA GLN A 128 -27.38 -1.02 -18.47
C GLN A 128 -26.80 0.34 -18.85
N LEU A 129 -26.34 1.11 -17.85
CA LEU A 129 -25.64 2.36 -18.11
C LEU A 129 -24.32 2.14 -18.87
N ILE A 130 -23.58 1.06 -18.57
CA ILE A 130 -22.37 0.71 -19.33
C ILE A 130 -22.72 0.42 -20.79
N ASP A 131 -23.76 -0.36 -21.05
CA ASP A 131 -24.16 -0.69 -22.42
C ASP A 131 -24.63 0.56 -23.18
N LEU A 132 -25.36 1.45 -22.50
CA LEU A 132 -25.72 2.76 -23.06
C LEU A 132 -24.49 3.62 -23.36
N LEU A 133 -23.55 3.71 -22.42
CA LEU A 133 -22.33 4.50 -22.60
C LEU A 133 -21.47 3.93 -23.73
N LYS A 134 -21.33 2.61 -23.82
CA LYS A 134 -20.66 1.93 -24.95
C LYS A 134 -21.27 2.27 -26.31
N SER A 135 -22.58 2.45 -26.37
CA SER A 135 -23.27 2.76 -27.63
C SER A 135 -23.17 4.23 -28.06
N ARG A 136 -22.84 5.14 -27.13
CA ARG A 136 -22.90 6.60 -27.37
C ARG A 136 -21.57 7.34 -27.19
N PHE A 137 -20.64 6.76 -26.44
CA PHE A 137 -19.40 7.42 -26.04
C PHE A 137 -18.21 6.49 -26.15
N ASP A 138 -17.03 7.08 -26.29
CA ASP A 138 -15.78 6.33 -26.33
C ASP A 138 -15.42 5.77 -24.94
N ASP A 139 -14.92 4.54 -24.92
CA ASP A 139 -14.12 4.05 -23.81
C ASP A 139 -12.76 4.76 -23.86
N LEU A 140 -12.56 5.71 -22.95
CA LEU A 140 -11.35 6.52 -22.90
C LEU A 140 -10.12 5.68 -22.53
N ASP A 141 -10.26 4.57 -21.79
CA ASP A 141 -9.14 3.69 -21.48
C ASP A 141 -8.74 2.86 -22.70
N LEU A 142 -9.71 2.40 -23.49
CA LEU A 142 -9.44 1.68 -24.75
C LEU A 142 -8.81 2.62 -25.78
N ARG A 143 -9.39 3.80 -25.98
CA ARG A 143 -8.88 4.80 -26.91
C ARG A 143 -7.47 5.26 -26.55
N GLU A 144 -7.20 5.56 -25.26
CA GLU A 144 -5.84 5.90 -24.82
C GLU A 144 -4.86 4.74 -25.02
N ARG A 145 -5.30 3.49 -24.80
CA ARG A 145 -4.45 2.31 -25.06
C ARG A 145 -4.10 2.20 -26.54
N GLU A 146 -5.07 2.37 -27.43
CA GLU A 146 -4.87 2.31 -28.88
C GLU A 146 -3.98 3.46 -29.36
N GLU A 147 -4.22 4.69 -28.88
CA GLU A 147 -3.37 5.84 -29.13
C GLU A 147 -1.93 5.60 -28.61
N GLU A 148 -1.76 5.11 -27.38
CA GLU A 148 -0.45 4.77 -26.82
C GLU A 148 0.26 3.66 -27.63
N HIS A 149 -0.47 2.62 -28.06
CA HIS A 149 0.08 1.53 -28.84
C HIS A 149 0.52 2.00 -30.23
N LYS A 150 -0.32 2.78 -30.92
CA LYS A 150 0.03 3.42 -32.18
C LYS A 150 1.24 4.32 -32.02
N ASN A 151 1.29 5.15 -30.97
CA ASN A 151 2.45 5.99 -30.66
C ASN A 151 3.74 5.18 -30.45
N ILE A 152 3.66 3.96 -29.92
CA ILE A 152 4.82 3.05 -29.81
C ILE A 152 5.24 2.59 -31.21
N LEU A 153 4.30 2.16 -32.04
CA LEU A 153 4.56 1.66 -33.40
C LEU A 153 5.01 2.76 -34.37
N ASP A 154 4.70 4.03 -34.10
CA ASP A 154 5.13 5.18 -34.91
C ASP A 154 6.50 5.74 -34.46
N ASP A 155 7.00 5.34 -33.28
CA ASP A 155 8.24 5.88 -32.72
C ASP A 155 9.49 5.22 -33.33
N LEU A 156 10.18 5.98 -34.19
CA LEU A 156 11.40 5.55 -34.90
C LEU A 156 12.55 5.11 -33.96
N ARG A 157 12.52 5.49 -32.68
CA ARG A 157 13.57 5.13 -31.71
C ARG A 157 13.60 3.62 -31.42
N TYR A 158 12.50 2.93 -31.68
CA TYR A 158 12.35 1.49 -31.43
C TYR A 158 12.60 0.63 -32.69
N GLY A 159 12.71 1.19 -33.90
CA GLY A 159 12.98 0.40 -35.10
C GLY A 159 12.75 1.17 -36.39
N LYS A 160 13.31 0.68 -37.50
CA LYS A 160 13.12 1.28 -38.83
C LYS A 160 11.77 0.92 -39.42
N THR A 161 11.28 -0.30 -39.16
CA THR A 161 9.99 -0.81 -39.66
C THR A 161 8.97 -0.97 -38.53
N ILE A 162 7.69 -1.06 -38.86
CA ILE A 162 6.61 -1.33 -37.88
C ILE A 162 6.81 -2.71 -37.24
N ALA A 163 7.22 -3.71 -38.03
CA ALA A 163 7.50 -5.06 -37.55
C ALA A 163 8.62 -5.08 -36.48
N GLU A 164 9.74 -4.41 -36.72
CA GLU A 164 10.84 -4.29 -35.74
C GLU A 164 10.39 -3.61 -34.44
N ARG A 165 9.49 -2.62 -34.52
CA ARG A 165 8.99 -1.91 -33.32
C ARG A 165 8.03 -2.78 -32.51
N ALA A 166 7.19 -3.57 -33.18
CA ALA A 166 6.30 -4.53 -32.54
C ALA A 166 7.09 -5.64 -31.85
N GLU A 167 8.10 -6.20 -32.52
CA GLU A 167 9.02 -7.20 -31.94
C GLU A 167 9.72 -6.67 -30.69
N LYS A 168 10.27 -5.44 -30.73
CA LYS A 168 10.89 -4.86 -29.52
C LYS A 168 9.93 -4.59 -28.38
N LEU A 169 8.65 -4.32 -28.67
CA LEU A 169 7.63 -4.18 -27.63
C LEU A 169 7.34 -5.54 -26.97
N GLU A 170 7.30 -6.60 -27.77
CA GLU A 170 7.16 -7.97 -27.26
C GLU A 170 8.36 -8.38 -26.41
N ASP A 171 9.58 -8.12 -26.87
CA ASP A 171 10.82 -8.33 -26.11
C ASP A 171 10.82 -7.56 -24.78
N ALA A 172 10.43 -6.28 -24.81
CA ALA A 172 10.30 -5.45 -23.61
C ALA A 172 9.27 -6.05 -22.63
N THR A 173 8.21 -6.65 -23.17
CA THR A 173 7.19 -7.32 -22.37
C THR A 173 7.74 -8.58 -21.71
N GLY A 174 8.46 -9.42 -22.46
CA GLY A 174 9.16 -10.59 -21.93
C GLY A 174 10.16 -10.22 -20.84
N ALA A 175 11.00 -9.22 -21.09
CA ALA A 175 11.97 -8.71 -20.13
C ALA A 175 11.31 -8.17 -18.85
N SER A 176 10.20 -7.44 -18.96
CA SER A 176 9.48 -6.94 -17.77
C SER A 176 8.90 -8.07 -16.92
N LYS A 177 8.36 -9.12 -17.54
CA LYS A 177 7.85 -10.31 -16.85
C LYS A 177 8.99 -11.05 -16.15
N LEU A 178 10.13 -11.21 -16.82
CA LEU A 178 11.33 -11.82 -16.24
C LEU A 178 11.84 -11.03 -15.03
N ILE A 179 11.93 -9.70 -15.13
CA ILE A 179 12.32 -8.82 -14.00
C ILE A 179 11.37 -9.02 -12.81
N ASN A 180 10.06 -9.00 -13.06
CA ASN A 180 9.07 -9.22 -12.01
C ASN A 180 9.24 -10.59 -11.35
N ALA A 181 9.44 -11.64 -12.15
CA ALA A 181 9.67 -12.99 -11.66
C ALA A 181 10.97 -13.10 -10.84
N ILE A 182 12.07 -12.50 -11.30
CA ILE A 182 13.35 -12.46 -10.57
C ILE A 182 13.19 -11.75 -9.23
N GLY A 183 12.52 -10.60 -9.17
CA GLY A 183 12.30 -9.89 -7.91
C GLY A 183 11.49 -10.71 -6.90
N VAL A 184 10.44 -11.39 -7.36
CA VAL A 184 9.66 -12.32 -6.51
C VAL A 184 10.51 -13.52 -6.09
N MET A 185 11.34 -14.07 -6.98
CA MET A 185 12.24 -15.18 -6.67
C MET A 185 13.28 -14.79 -5.61
N ILE A 186 13.85 -13.59 -5.68
CA ILE A 186 14.77 -13.06 -4.66
C ILE A 186 14.07 -13.04 -3.29
N LEU A 187 12.83 -12.55 -3.24
CA LEU A 187 12.05 -12.53 -2.01
C LEU A 187 11.80 -13.95 -1.47
N LEU A 188 11.36 -14.89 -2.32
CA LEU A 188 11.08 -16.27 -1.88
C LEU A 188 12.36 -16.99 -1.42
N LEU A 189 13.45 -16.87 -2.18
CA LEU A 189 14.74 -17.45 -1.84
C LEU A 189 15.30 -16.88 -0.53
N SER A 190 14.95 -15.63 -0.17
CA SER A 190 15.37 -15.02 1.09
C SER A 190 14.86 -15.74 2.35
N PHE A 191 13.77 -16.52 2.21
CA PHE A 191 13.20 -17.34 3.28
C PHE A 191 13.79 -18.76 3.32
N ILE A 192 14.14 -19.30 2.15
CA ILE A 192 14.63 -20.68 2.01
C ILE A 192 16.13 -20.74 2.30
N LEU A 193 16.90 -19.83 1.70
CA LEU A 193 18.35 -19.80 1.83
C LEU A 193 18.73 -19.10 3.12
N LYS A 194 19.43 -19.81 4.01
CA LYS A 194 20.06 -19.23 5.22
C LYS A 194 21.31 -18.39 4.90
N ILE A 195 21.48 -17.94 3.66
CA ILE A 195 22.66 -17.21 3.19
C ILE A 195 22.35 -15.72 3.08
N GLU A 196 22.34 -15.07 4.24
CA GLU A 196 21.88 -13.70 4.42
C GLU A 196 22.72 -12.68 3.65
N LYS A 197 24.05 -12.83 3.67
CA LYS A 197 25.00 -11.95 2.97
C LYS A 197 24.67 -11.81 1.48
N TYR A 198 24.66 -12.92 0.74
CA TYR A 198 24.40 -12.88 -0.71
C TYR A 198 22.98 -12.42 -1.04
N THR A 199 21.99 -12.83 -0.26
CA THR A 199 20.59 -12.39 -0.48
C THR A 199 20.47 -10.87 -0.37
N VAL A 200 21.10 -10.27 0.64
CA VAL A 200 21.10 -8.82 0.84
C VAL A 200 21.89 -8.11 -0.27
N ALA A 201 23.05 -8.64 -0.69
CA ALA A 201 23.79 -8.09 -1.83
C ALA A 201 22.94 -8.07 -3.12
N VAL A 202 22.29 -9.20 -3.44
CA VAL A 202 21.44 -9.31 -4.62
C VAL A 202 20.27 -8.33 -4.54
N ALA A 203 19.58 -8.27 -3.41
CA ALA A 203 18.47 -7.34 -3.21
C ALA A 203 18.89 -5.86 -3.31
N ILE A 204 20.06 -5.49 -2.78
CA ILE A 204 20.60 -4.13 -2.93
C ILE A 204 20.94 -3.85 -4.41
N SER A 205 21.56 -4.80 -5.11
CA SER A 205 21.96 -4.60 -6.52
C SER A 205 20.80 -4.58 -7.52
N ALA A 206 19.68 -5.26 -7.21
CA ALA A 206 18.59 -5.50 -8.15
C ALA A 206 17.96 -4.23 -8.76
N PRO A 207 17.65 -3.16 -8.00
CA PRO A 207 17.08 -1.94 -8.60
C PRO A 207 18.03 -1.27 -9.61
N ILE A 208 19.34 -1.34 -9.38
CA ILE A 208 20.35 -0.81 -10.33
C ILE A 208 20.28 -1.60 -11.64
N VAL A 209 20.23 -2.93 -11.55
CA VAL A 209 20.07 -3.80 -12.73
C VAL A 209 18.76 -3.49 -13.46
N PHE A 210 17.65 -3.34 -12.73
CA PHE A 210 16.35 -3.00 -13.33
C PHE A 210 16.41 -1.66 -14.06
N ILE A 211 17.06 -0.64 -13.47
CA ILE A 211 17.28 0.66 -14.10
C ILE A 211 18.08 0.54 -15.40
N ILE A 212 19.14 -0.26 -15.41
CA ILE A 212 19.95 -0.50 -16.61
C ILE A 212 19.07 -1.10 -17.71
N ILE A 213 18.22 -2.08 -17.38
CA ILE A 213 17.30 -2.68 -18.35
C ILE A 213 16.28 -1.64 -18.86
N LEU A 214 15.72 -0.81 -17.98
CA LEU A 214 14.82 0.29 -18.39
C LEU A 214 15.48 1.24 -19.40
N ARG A 215 16.78 1.54 -19.22
CA ARG A 215 17.58 2.36 -20.14
C ARG A 215 17.83 1.66 -21.48
N ILE A 216 18.15 0.37 -21.46
CA ILE A 216 18.35 -0.44 -22.69
C ILE A 216 17.08 -0.40 -23.56
N TYR A 217 15.91 -0.53 -22.95
CA TYR A 217 14.62 -0.47 -23.64
C TYR A 217 14.12 0.95 -23.94
N LYS A 218 14.93 1.99 -23.74
CA LYS A 218 14.68 3.40 -24.14
C LYS A 218 13.31 3.95 -23.72
N GLY A 219 12.76 3.46 -22.61
CA GLY A 219 11.44 3.87 -22.08
C GLY A 219 10.22 3.09 -22.60
N LEU A 220 10.41 1.95 -23.28
CA LEU A 220 9.36 0.96 -23.53
C LEU A 220 8.89 0.30 -22.23
N ILE A 221 9.81 0.00 -21.32
CA ILE A 221 9.48 -0.47 -19.98
C ILE A 221 9.28 0.75 -19.07
N ARG A 222 8.15 0.80 -18.36
CA ARG A 222 7.77 1.93 -17.50
C ARG A 222 7.39 1.48 -16.10
N ILE A 223 7.54 2.37 -15.13
CA ILE A 223 7.08 2.18 -13.75
C ILE A 223 5.81 3.01 -13.55
N GLY A 224 4.83 2.45 -12.84
CA GLY A 224 3.60 3.15 -12.48
C GLY A 224 2.61 3.33 -13.64
N THR A 225 2.57 2.38 -14.58
CA THR A 225 1.57 2.37 -15.64
C THR A 225 0.22 1.88 -15.10
N SER A 226 -0.87 2.31 -15.74
CA SER A 226 -2.18 1.72 -15.49
C SER A 226 -2.21 0.27 -16.00
N LYS A 227 -3.11 -0.56 -15.43
CA LYS A 227 -3.37 -1.91 -15.96
C LYS A 227 -3.76 -1.92 -17.44
N SER A 228 -4.30 -0.80 -17.94
CA SER A 228 -4.74 -0.64 -19.32
C SER A 228 -3.64 -0.20 -20.29
N SER A 229 -2.49 0.26 -19.81
CA SER A 229 -1.44 0.77 -20.68
C SER A 229 -0.74 -0.36 -21.46
N PRO A 230 -0.44 -0.18 -22.76
CA PRO A 230 0.33 -1.15 -23.54
C PRO A 230 1.82 -1.17 -23.15
N TYR A 231 2.29 -0.22 -22.34
CA TYR A 231 3.68 -0.19 -21.88
C TYR A 231 3.91 -1.25 -20.79
N PRO A 232 4.84 -2.20 -21.00
CA PRO A 232 5.20 -3.17 -19.98
C PRO A 232 5.76 -2.51 -18.71
N SER A 233 5.51 -3.12 -17.55
CA SER A 233 5.91 -2.56 -16.27
C SER A 233 6.47 -3.56 -15.28
N ILE A 234 7.26 -3.05 -14.34
CA ILE A 234 8.00 -3.86 -13.34
C ILE A 234 7.61 -3.59 -11.87
N PRO A 235 6.31 -3.38 -11.53
CA PRO A 235 5.93 -3.00 -10.18
C PRO A 235 6.22 -4.10 -9.15
N PHE A 236 6.01 -5.36 -9.51
CA PHE A 236 6.17 -6.49 -8.59
C PHE A 236 7.63 -6.81 -8.32
N GLY A 237 8.50 -6.72 -9.33
CA GLY A 237 9.93 -6.97 -9.17
C GLY A 237 10.56 -5.98 -8.19
N LEU A 238 10.29 -4.68 -8.37
CA LEU A 238 10.79 -3.64 -7.47
C LEU A 238 10.19 -3.76 -6.06
N ALA A 239 8.87 -3.95 -5.95
CA ALA A 239 8.22 -4.09 -4.65
C ALA A 239 8.71 -5.31 -3.87
N ALA A 240 8.90 -6.46 -4.53
CA ALA A 240 9.38 -7.68 -3.89
C ALA A 240 10.81 -7.51 -3.32
N VAL A 241 11.69 -6.83 -4.04
CA VAL A 241 13.05 -6.52 -3.56
C VAL A 241 13.02 -5.62 -2.32
N ILE A 242 12.17 -4.59 -2.33
CA ILE A 242 12.02 -3.69 -1.18
C ILE A 242 11.45 -4.45 0.03
N ILE A 243 10.43 -5.27 -0.18
CA ILE A 243 9.83 -6.11 0.87
C ILE A 243 10.88 -7.07 1.45
N CYS A 244 11.72 -7.67 0.60
CA CYS A 244 12.83 -8.52 1.04
C CYS A 244 13.77 -7.77 1.99
N LEU A 245 14.19 -6.55 1.63
CA LEU A 245 15.05 -5.73 2.49
C LEU A 245 14.34 -5.30 3.78
N ILE A 246 13.05 -4.96 3.74
CA ILE A 246 12.26 -4.63 4.93
C ILE A 246 12.25 -5.80 5.92
N ILE A 247 11.97 -7.01 5.45
CA ILE A 247 11.94 -8.22 6.29
C ILE A 247 13.31 -8.46 6.94
N LYS A 248 14.41 -8.27 6.20
CA LYS A 248 15.76 -8.41 6.74
C LYS A 248 16.10 -7.30 7.73
N CYS A 249 15.71 -6.06 7.44
CA CYS A 249 15.91 -4.89 8.31
C CYS A 249 15.31 -5.11 9.70
N PHE A 250 14.11 -5.70 9.79
CA PHE A 250 13.44 -5.96 11.07
C PHE A 250 14.15 -6.99 11.98
N ARG A 251 15.20 -7.67 11.51
CA ARG A 251 15.97 -8.61 12.33
C ARG A 251 17.05 -7.93 13.18
N TYR A 252 17.33 -6.65 12.91
CA TYR A 252 18.43 -5.93 13.53
C TYR A 252 17.92 -4.89 14.53
N SER A 253 18.51 -4.87 15.72
CA SER A 253 18.26 -3.85 16.74
C SER A 253 19.32 -2.76 16.65
N ILE A 254 18.98 -1.64 16.01
CA ILE A 254 19.85 -0.47 15.91
C ILE A 254 19.79 0.33 17.21
N MET A 255 20.95 0.72 17.74
CA MET A 255 21.06 1.49 18.97
C MET A 255 20.62 2.94 18.78
N ASP A 256 21.06 3.54 17.68
CA ASP A 256 20.80 4.94 17.36
C ASP A 256 20.49 5.11 15.88
N TYR A 257 19.24 5.48 15.59
CA TYR A 257 18.79 5.73 14.23
C TYR A 257 19.25 7.08 13.67
N HIS A 258 19.80 7.98 14.50
CA HIS A 258 20.28 9.30 14.05
C HIS A 258 21.28 9.16 12.90
N HIS A 259 22.24 8.25 13.04
CA HIS A 259 23.29 7.96 12.07
C HIS A 259 22.80 7.18 10.84
N VAL A 260 21.59 6.61 10.88
CA VAL A 260 20.97 5.92 9.73
C VAL A 260 20.36 6.91 8.75
N TRP A 261 19.76 7.99 9.24
CA TRP A 261 18.91 8.87 8.42
C TRP A 261 19.64 9.54 7.26
N GLN A 262 20.84 10.09 7.50
CA GLN A 262 21.60 10.79 6.46
C GLN A 262 21.99 9.88 5.28
N PRO A 263 22.68 8.74 5.49
CA PRO A 263 23.00 7.83 4.38
C PRO A 263 21.75 7.23 3.75
N ALA A 264 20.69 6.96 4.53
CA ALA A 264 19.44 6.42 3.99
C ALA A 264 18.77 7.41 3.03
N LEU A 265 18.72 8.68 3.40
CA LEU A 265 18.16 9.75 2.57
C LEU A 265 19.02 9.97 1.31
N LEU A 266 20.34 9.88 1.41
CA LEU A 266 21.23 9.96 0.26
C LEU A 266 20.93 8.84 -0.76
N VAL A 267 20.87 7.58 -0.30
CA VAL A 267 20.54 6.43 -1.17
C VAL A 267 19.15 6.60 -1.78
N ALA A 268 18.18 7.04 -0.99
CA ALA A 268 16.82 7.30 -1.45
C ALA A 268 16.77 8.37 -2.55
N ILE A 269 17.43 9.52 -2.34
CA ILE A 269 17.49 10.61 -3.32
C ILE A 269 18.16 10.14 -4.61
N VAL A 270 19.29 9.45 -4.51
CA VAL A 270 19.99 8.89 -5.67
C VAL A 270 19.07 7.96 -6.45
N LEU A 271 18.36 7.06 -5.77
CA LEU A 271 17.43 6.15 -6.43
C LEU A 271 16.25 6.88 -7.07
N VAL A 272 15.66 7.88 -6.40
CA VAL A 272 14.57 8.70 -6.97
C VAL A 272 15.06 9.40 -8.23
N VAL A 273 16.20 10.08 -8.18
CA VAL A 273 16.76 10.80 -9.34
C VAL A 273 16.99 9.84 -10.49
N ILE A 274 17.62 8.69 -10.24
CA ILE A 274 17.88 7.71 -11.29
C ILE A 274 16.58 7.16 -11.89
N LEU A 275 15.59 6.80 -11.06
CA LEU A 275 14.29 6.31 -11.52
C LEU A 275 13.51 7.36 -12.33
N MET A 276 13.55 8.62 -11.91
CA MET A 276 12.90 9.74 -12.62
C MET A 276 13.55 9.98 -13.98
N VAL A 277 14.88 10.00 -14.06
CA VAL A 277 15.60 10.23 -15.33
C VAL A 277 15.51 9.00 -16.24
N ALA A 278 15.51 7.78 -15.69
CA ALA A 278 15.35 6.56 -16.48
C ALA A 278 13.93 6.37 -17.02
N ASN A 279 12.91 6.85 -16.30
CA ASN A 279 11.52 6.65 -16.68
C ASN A 279 10.93 7.88 -17.39
N LYS A 280 10.82 7.79 -18.72
CA LYS A 280 10.25 8.83 -19.57
C LYS A 280 8.80 9.20 -19.21
N SER A 281 8.07 8.32 -18.51
CA SER A 281 6.69 8.61 -18.08
C SER A 281 6.59 9.82 -17.15
N PHE A 282 7.66 10.18 -16.43
CA PHE A 282 7.67 11.32 -15.51
C PHE A 282 8.15 12.64 -16.13
N SER A 283 8.50 12.65 -17.42
CA SER A 283 8.93 13.88 -18.12
C SER A 283 7.84 14.96 -18.21
N ARG A 284 6.57 14.58 -18.08
CA ARG A 284 5.43 15.51 -17.97
C ARG A 284 4.60 15.16 -16.75
N ILE A 285 4.63 16.04 -15.75
CA ILE A 285 3.82 15.90 -14.54
C ILE A 285 2.37 16.19 -14.90
N SER A 286 1.50 15.19 -14.75
CA SER A 286 0.05 15.33 -14.82
C SER A 286 -0.54 14.91 -13.48
N GLU A 287 -1.76 15.38 -13.16
CA GLU A 287 -2.44 15.04 -11.91
C GLU A 287 -2.54 13.52 -11.69
N SER A 288 -2.76 12.76 -12.77
CA SER A 288 -2.80 11.30 -12.76
C SER A 288 -1.47 10.63 -12.42
N ARG A 289 -0.33 11.33 -12.54
CA ARG A 289 1.03 10.80 -12.33
C ARG A 289 1.64 11.20 -10.99
N ILE A 290 1.08 12.19 -10.29
CA ILE A 290 1.53 12.62 -8.95
C ILE A 290 1.53 11.43 -7.99
N MET A 291 0.49 10.59 -8.01
CA MET A 291 0.43 9.41 -7.16
C MET A 291 1.56 8.42 -7.43
N GLY A 292 1.95 8.24 -8.70
CA GLY A 292 3.10 7.39 -9.07
C GLY A 292 4.43 7.96 -8.57
N ILE A 293 4.61 9.28 -8.66
CA ILE A 293 5.78 9.99 -8.12
C ILE A 293 5.86 9.82 -6.60
N VAL A 294 4.75 10.04 -5.88
CA VAL A 294 4.66 9.85 -4.43
C VAL A 294 5.01 8.41 -4.05
N LEU A 295 4.48 7.43 -4.77
CA LEU A 295 4.80 6.02 -4.52
C LEU A 295 6.29 5.72 -4.74
N ILE A 296 6.91 6.25 -5.79
CA ILE A 296 8.35 6.10 -6.03
C ILE A 296 9.18 6.73 -4.91
N MET A 297 8.80 7.91 -4.43
CA MET A 297 9.50 8.55 -3.30
C MET A 297 9.42 7.68 -2.03
N ILE A 298 8.23 7.18 -1.70
CA ILE A 298 8.02 6.29 -0.54
C ILE A 298 8.83 5.00 -0.70
N CYS A 299 8.75 4.34 -1.86
CA CYS A 299 9.49 3.11 -2.15
C CYS A 299 11.01 3.33 -2.09
N SER A 300 11.51 4.44 -2.63
CA SER A 300 12.94 4.74 -2.64
C SER A 300 13.46 5.06 -1.24
N PHE A 301 12.65 5.73 -0.42
CA PHE A 301 12.96 5.97 0.99
C PHE A 301 13.05 4.67 1.79
N LEU A 302 12.03 3.79 1.67
CA LEU A 302 12.04 2.48 2.32
C LEU A 302 13.24 1.63 1.87
N TYR A 303 13.53 1.64 0.57
CA TYR A 303 14.70 0.96 0.01
C TYR A 303 16.01 1.53 0.60
N GLY A 304 16.18 2.86 0.61
CA GLY A 304 17.39 3.50 1.11
C GLY A 304 17.63 3.22 2.59
N PHE A 305 16.60 3.33 3.41
CA PHE A 305 16.65 3.01 4.84
C PHE A 305 17.04 1.55 5.08
N CYS A 306 16.32 0.61 4.47
CA CYS A 306 16.59 -0.82 4.68
C CYS A 306 17.94 -1.24 4.11
N THR A 307 18.38 -0.62 3.01
CA THR A 307 19.71 -0.85 2.42
C THR A 307 20.81 -0.46 3.39
N VAL A 308 20.74 0.73 3.99
CA VAL A 308 21.74 1.21 4.95
C VAL A 308 21.79 0.31 6.18
N VAL A 309 20.64 -0.02 6.76
CA VAL A 309 20.58 -0.92 7.93
C VAL A 309 21.15 -2.30 7.60
N CYS A 310 20.68 -2.93 6.52
CA CYS A 310 21.16 -4.26 6.14
C CYS A 310 22.65 -4.24 5.77
N LEU A 311 23.13 -3.24 5.03
CA LEU A 311 24.55 -3.13 4.68
C LEU A 311 25.41 -2.93 5.93
N ASN A 312 24.94 -2.12 6.88
CA ASN A 312 25.63 -1.90 8.15
C ASN A 312 25.78 -3.19 8.96
N CYS A 313 24.70 -3.97 9.11
CA CYS A 313 24.70 -5.11 10.02
C CYS A 313 25.19 -6.42 9.38
N VAL A 314 24.77 -6.72 8.13
CA VAL A 314 25.06 -8.00 7.45
C VAL A 314 26.54 -8.12 7.07
N TYR A 315 27.16 -6.99 6.75
CA TYR A 315 28.57 -6.90 6.37
C TYR A 315 29.43 -6.34 7.50
N ASP A 316 28.91 -6.33 8.72
CA ASP A 316 29.71 -6.01 9.89
C ASP A 316 30.74 -7.13 10.15
N THR A 317 31.99 -6.73 10.31
CA THR A 317 33.11 -7.60 10.68
C THR A 317 33.79 -7.13 11.96
N SER A 318 33.17 -6.19 12.68
CA SER A 318 33.67 -5.71 13.97
C SER A 318 33.57 -6.81 15.04
N ASN A 319 34.49 -6.77 15.99
CA ASN A 319 34.42 -7.64 17.16
C ASN A 319 33.31 -7.13 18.08
N SER A 320 32.46 -8.05 18.57
CA SER A 320 31.41 -7.69 19.51
C SER A 320 32.00 -7.36 20.88
N ARG A 321 31.41 -6.34 21.52
CA ARG A 321 31.62 -6.06 22.94
C ARG A 321 30.53 -6.77 23.73
N TYR A 322 30.93 -7.58 24.69
CA TYR A 322 30.03 -8.37 25.52
C TYR A 322 29.56 -7.56 26.73
N TYR A 323 28.25 -7.56 26.97
CA TYR A 323 27.62 -7.01 28.16
C TYR A 323 26.63 -8.03 28.72
N GLN A 324 26.39 -7.94 30.03
CA GLN A 324 25.41 -8.76 30.71
C GLN A 324 24.27 -7.86 31.21
N ALA A 325 23.04 -8.24 30.89
CA ALA A 325 21.81 -7.63 31.40
C ALA A 325 21.01 -8.65 32.21
N ARG A 326 19.98 -8.20 32.94
CA ARG A 326 19.00 -9.06 33.60
C ARG A 326 17.60 -8.74 33.12
N VAL A 327 16.73 -9.74 33.06
CA VAL A 327 15.31 -9.53 32.77
C VAL A 327 14.62 -8.95 34.01
N LEU A 328 14.19 -7.69 33.95
CA LEU A 328 13.47 -7.02 35.04
C LEU A 328 11.97 -7.30 34.99
N ASP A 329 11.40 -7.47 33.80
CA ASP A 329 9.98 -7.74 33.61
C ASP A 329 9.74 -8.46 32.27
N LYS A 330 8.63 -9.19 32.17
CA LYS A 330 8.19 -9.83 30.92
C LYS A 330 6.68 -9.72 30.73
N TRP A 331 6.24 -9.27 29.55
CA TRP A 331 4.81 -9.15 29.24
C TRP A 331 4.48 -9.54 27.79
N VAL A 332 3.20 -9.80 27.55
CA VAL A 332 2.64 -10.10 26.23
C VAL A 332 1.71 -8.97 25.82
N SER A 333 1.97 -8.34 24.68
CA SER A 333 1.03 -7.39 24.09
C SER A 333 0.01 -8.14 23.21
N ASN A 334 -1.28 -8.01 23.54
CA ASN A 334 -2.38 -8.62 22.79
C ASN A 334 -2.90 -7.63 21.75
N GLY A 335 -2.48 -7.79 20.50
CA GLY A 335 -3.06 -7.10 19.34
C GLY A 335 -3.72 -8.08 18.38
N ARG A 336 -3.59 -7.84 17.06
CA ARG A 336 -3.95 -8.85 16.03
C ARG A 336 -3.06 -10.09 16.10
N THR A 337 -1.83 -9.92 16.59
CA THR A 337 -0.84 -10.98 16.85
C THR A 337 -0.26 -10.77 18.25
N LYS A 338 0.07 -11.87 18.94
CA LYS A 338 0.79 -11.80 20.23
C LYS A 338 2.24 -11.41 19.97
N ALA A 339 2.73 -10.38 20.66
CA ALA A 339 4.14 -10.04 20.71
C ALA A 339 4.65 -10.15 22.15
N TYR A 340 5.86 -10.64 22.30
CA TYR A 340 6.50 -11.00 23.56
C TYR A 340 7.62 -10.02 23.83
N HIS A 341 7.63 -9.44 25.02
CA HIS A 341 8.57 -8.38 25.36
C HIS A 341 9.25 -8.65 26.69
N PHE A 342 10.53 -8.26 26.78
CA PHE A 342 11.25 -8.16 28.04
C PHE A 342 11.60 -6.70 28.31
N LYS A 343 11.62 -6.35 29.59
CA LYS A 343 12.33 -5.17 30.07
C LYS A 343 13.65 -5.65 30.63
N ILE A 344 14.76 -5.15 30.09
CA ILE A 344 16.10 -5.54 30.54
C ILE A 344 16.75 -4.43 31.36
N SER A 345 17.60 -4.83 32.30
CA SER A 345 18.39 -3.91 33.11
C SER A 345 19.32 -3.08 32.23
N GLN A 346 19.72 -1.92 32.74
CA GLN A 346 20.78 -1.12 32.14
C GLN A 346 22.03 -2.00 31.99
N TRP A 347 22.52 -2.11 30.77
CA TRP A 347 23.69 -2.94 30.41
C TRP A 347 24.86 -2.11 29.87
N ARG A 348 24.65 -0.81 29.62
CA ARG A 348 25.67 0.16 29.22
C ARG A 348 25.77 1.31 30.22
N GLU A 349 26.96 1.87 30.37
CA GLU A 349 27.18 3.06 31.18
C GLU A 349 26.36 4.25 30.62
N GLY A 350 25.57 4.91 31.49
CA GLY A 350 24.67 6.01 31.11
C GLY A 350 23.46 5.63 30.25
N GLY A 351 23.14 4.33 30.07
CA GLY A 351 21.92 3.87 29.41
C GLY A 351 20.72 3.75 30.36
N ASP A 352 19.52 3.68 29.81
CA ASP A 352 18.29 3.37 30.57
C ASP A 352 17.93 1.88 30.48
N THR A 353 16.93 1.44 31.26
CA THR A 353 16.30 0.13 31.05
C THR A 353 15.62 0.09 29.68
N GLU A 354 15.79 -1.00 28.94
CA GLU A 354 15.28 -1.10 27.57
C GLU A 354 14.16 -2.14 27.45
N ASN A 355 13.16 -1.83 26.63
CA ASN A 355 12.11 -2.76 26.26
C ASN A 355 12.47 -3.42 24.93
N ILE A 356 12.58 -4.73 24.93
CA ILE A 356 13.01 -5.51 23.76
C ILE A 356 11.94 -6.53 23.38
N GLN A 357 11.67 -6.65 22.08
CA GLN A 357 10.80 -7.70 21.58
C GLN A 357 11.62 -8.99 21.38
N VAL A 358 11.12 -10.10 21.91
CA VAL A 358 11.80 -11.40 21.86
C VAL A 358 10.95 -12.45 21.15
N SER A 359 11.57 -13.56 20.76
CA SER A 359 10.84 -14.70 20.23
C SER A 359 10.00 -15.37 21.33
N ARG A 360 8.92 -16.04 20.94
CA ARG A 360 8.12 -16.84 21.88
C ARG A 360 8.96 -17.88 22.62
N GLN A 361 9.88 -18.55 21.91
CA GLN A 361 10.75 -19.56 22.48
C GLN A 361 11.65 -18.97 23.58
N MET A 362 12.22 -17.80 23.35
CA MET A 362 13.01 -17.08 24.34
C MET A 362 12.15 -16.63 25.53
N PHE A 363 10.95 -16.11 25.26
CA PHE A 363 9.99 -15.69 26.30
C PHE A 363 9.55 -16.81 27.25
N ASP A 364 9.30 -17.99 26.68
CA ASP A 364 8.83 -19.16 27.43
C ASP A 364 9.97 -19.80 28.26
N ARG A 365 11.23 -19.64 27.84
CA ARG A 365 12.40 -20.20 28.53
C ARG A 365 12.95 -19.32 29.65
N ILE A 366 12.88 -18.01 29.50
CA ILE A 366 13.58 -17.06 30.38
C ILE A 366 12.61 -16.48 31.42
N ASN A 367 13.07 -16.42 32.66
CA ASN A 367 12.37 -15.88 33.81
C ASN A 367 12.89 -14.49 34.19
N ILE A 368 12.12 -13.81 35.05
CA ILE A 368 12.56 -12.55 35.65
C ILE A 368 13.79 -12.84 36.52
N GLU A 369 14.74 -11.91 36.54
CA GLU A 369 16.10 -11.99 37.10
C GLU A 369 17.11 -12.89 36.35
N ASP A 370 16.68 -13.63 35.32
CA ASP A 370 17.62 -14.43 34.54
C ASP A 370 18.62 -13.52 33.78
N PRO A 371 19.89 -13.94 33.68
CA PRO A 371 20.91 -13.21 32.93
C PRO A 371 20.68 -13.29 31.42
N MET A 372 20.93 -12.18 30.73
CA MET A 372 20.86 -12.05 29.27
C MET A 372 22.20 -11.57 28.74
N ASN A 373 22.65 -12.18 27.64
CA ASN A 373 23.86 -11.78 26.94
C ASN A 373 23.52 -10.73 25.89
N VAL A 374 24.20 -9.58 25.95
CA VAL A 374 24.06 -8.50 24.96
C VAL A 374 25.39 -8.35 24.21
N TYR A 375 25.36 -8.61 22.91
CA TYR A 375 26.50 -8.42 22.02
C TYR A 375 26.33 -7.13 21.25
N LEU A 376 27.14 -6.12 21.56
CA LEU A 376 27.16 -4.84 20.88
C LEU A 376 28.20 -4.86 19.75
N TYR A 377 27.77 -4.46 18.56
CA TYR A 377 28.61 -4.36 17.37
C TYR A 377 28.73 -2.90 16.93
N GLU A 378 29.85 -2.56 16.29
CA GLU A 378 30.09 -1.18 15.84
C GLU A 378 29.34 -0.82 14.55
N GLY A 379 28.99 -1.82 13.73
CA GLY A 379 28.38 -1.63 12.42
C GLY A 379 29.41 -1.32 11.33
N ARG A 380 29.20 -1.86 10.12
CA ARG A 380 30.07 -1.57 8.96
C ARG A 380 30.12 -0.09 8.59
N LEU A 381 29.04 0.65 8.86
CA LEU A 381 28.91 2.09 8.61
C LEU A 381 29.09 2.91 9.90
N LYS A 382 29.66 2.32 10.96
CA LYS A 382 29.76 2.92 12.31
C LYS A 382 28.39 3.27 12.90
N ILE A 383 27.38 2.45 12.61
CA ILE A 383 26.04 2.56 13.19
C ILE A 383 25.90 1.39 14.19
N PRO A 384 25.99 1.65 15.50
CA PRO A 384 25.99 0.57 16.47
C PRO A 384 24.67 -0.19 16.48
N TRP A 385 24.77 -1.52 16.61
CA TRP A 385 23.63 -2.41 16.68
C TRP A 385 23.94 -3.56 17.63
N TYR A 386 22.92 -4.24 18.13
CA TYR A 386 23.11 -5.26 19.14
C TYR A 386 22.26 -6.50 18.89
N VAL A 387 22.74 -7.62 19.43
CA VAL A 387 22.05 -8.90 19.44
C VAL A 387 21.93 -9.38 20.88
N ILE A 388 20.77 -9.92 21.20
CA ILE A 388 20.47 -10.48 22.51
C ILE A 388 20.34 -11.99 22.37
N THR A 389 21.02 -12.73 23.24
CA THR A 389 20.91 -14.19 23.31
C THR A 389 20.66 -14.64 24.75
N ASP A 390 20.03 -15.80 24.89
CA ASP A 390 20.11 -16.57 26.13
C ASP A 390 21.54 -17.05 26.39
N GLN A 391 21.77 -17.58 27.60
CA GLN A 391 23.00 -18.27 27.97
C GLN A 391 23.17 -19.59 27.21
#